data_AF-A0AAV0IQU7-F1
#
_entry.id   AF-A0AAV0IQU7-F1
#
_cell.length_a   1.000
_cell.length_b   1.000
_cell.length_c   1.000
_cell.angle_alpha   90.00
_cell.angle_beta   90.00
_cell.angle_gamma   90.00
#
_symmetry.space_group_name_H-M   'P 1'
#
loop_
_entity.id
_entity.type
_entity.pdbx_description
1 polymer ?
#
loop_
_entity_poly.entity_id
_entity_poly.type
_entity_poly.pdbx_seq_one_letter_code
_entity_poly.pdbx_strand_id
1 'polypeptide(L)'
;MGSLLPPPGQPPKFSQLYVFDPRSELQDRLANFSSGDKHLKPEVIAGLTDMLDTNNILVKTFRRVRQELHDPATSNLRLRIVGARDNSSRQYDLPTGTEIAGLIPGDFVADKEDRDIIIDHCVEGLKRITSLNPKFEALHFPLLFPYGEDGFHTNIPYHHENTDQPHDWIPIPPVCLLPPSSEPTSTICDHIYTDFSRSYHQASYLTARAIVTPTNKNVTEINDHMLERVRGKTHSYFSADAIHSDSKDCQRLEDEYPPEFLNTLSFSGFPDHEIGLKIFAPVMLLRNLNPEIGLCNGTRIMVTYLTTYVIKGLIMGGAYAGSVVAIPRIVVNIDNRNWPFILKRRQFPVRLCYAMTINKSQGQTLDRVGVFLPKPVFSHGQLYVAVSRVRSAEGLKFLIENEDHIPAGYTRNIVYNETFDSLGGSSCSIPLHATRFVQ
;
A
#
# COMPACT_ATOMS: atom_id res chain seq x y z
N MET A 1 4.53 14.02 7.31
CA MET A 1 5.01 13.50 8.60
C MET A 1 5.14 14.68 9.54
N GLY A 2 4.67 14.56 10.79
CA GLY A 2 4.79 15.62 11.81
C GLY A 2 6.19 15.74 12.39
N SER A 3 6.34 16.54 13.44
CA SER A 3 7.58 16.68 14.22
C SER A 3 8.19 15.31 14.57
N LEU A 4 9.52 15.18 14.48
CA LEU A 4 10.26 13.98 14.90
C LEU A 4 10.19 13.75 16.43
N LEU A 5 9.78 14.78 17.17
CA LEU A 5 9.46 14.71 18.59
C LEU A 5 7.93 14.84 18.79
N PRO A 6 7.32 14.07 19.70
CA PRO A 6 5.92 14.22 20.04
C PRO A 6 5.65 15.60 20.67
N PRO A 7 4.47 16.18 20.47
CA PRO A 7 4.02 17.36 21.20
C PRO A 7 4.07 17.12 22.72
N PRO A 8 4.25 18.18 23.55
CA PRO A 8 4.28 18.04 25.00
C PRO A 8 3.06 17.29 25.54
N GLY A 9 3.29 16.18 26.26
CA GLY A 9 2.24 15.37 26.86
C GLY A 9 1.55 14.34 25.94
N GLN A 10 1.98 14.20 24.68
CA GLN A 10 1.48 13.15 23.79
C GLN A 10 2.46 11.98 23.65
N PRO A 11 1.98 10.71 23.54
CA PRO A 11 2.86 9.57 23.33
C PRO A 11 3.44 9.57 21.90
N PRO A 12 4.71 9.15 21.72
CA PRO A 12 5.36 9.06 20.41
C PRO A 12 4.66 8.02 19.51
N LYS A 13 4.57 8.30 18.20
CA LYS A 13 3.99 7.39 17.19
C LYS A 13 4.87 7.29 15.93
N PHE A 14 4.81 6.14 15.25
CA PHE A 14 5.48 5.89 13.97
C PHE A 14 7.00 6.15 14.02
N SER A 15 7.53 7.03 13.16
CA SER A 15 8.95 7.40 13.11
C SER A 15 9.45 8.08 14.38
N GLN A 16 8.56 8.71 15.18
CA GLN A 16 8.91 9.31 16.47
C GLN A 16 9.41 8.26 17.47
N LEU A 17 9.00 6.99 17.33
CA LEU A 17 9.48 5.90 18.19
C LEU A 17 10.98 5.61 18.03
N TYR A 18 11.61 6.06 16.94
CA TYR A 18 13.05 5.90 16.72
C TYR A 18 13.86 7.07 17.31
N VAL A 19 13.22 8.20 17.60
CA VAL A 19 13.87 9.46 17.98
C VAL A 19 13.54 9.86 19.42
N PHE A 20 12.31 9.66 19.88
CA PHE A 20 11.86 10.00 21.23
C PHE A 20 12.20 8.86 22.22
N ASP A 21 13.00 9.19 23.24
CA ASP A 21 13.48 8.26 24.26
C ASP A 21 12.74 8.51 25.59
N PRO A 22 12.17 7.47 26.20
CA PRO A 22 12.51 7.24 27.59
C PRO A 22 13.16 5.86 27.73
N ARG A 23 13.92 5.70 28.81
CA ARG A 23 14.52 4.44 29.32
C ARG A 23 13.53 3.26 29.46
N SER A 24 12.28 3.48 29.06
CA SER A 24 11.09 2.62 29.02
C SER A 24 10.63 2.30 27.58
N GLU A 25 11.46 2.48 26.54
CA GLU A 25 11.14 2.25 25.11
C GLU A 25 10.38 0.93 24.86
N LEU A 26 10.81 -0.14 25.52
CA LEU A 26 10.18 -1.46 25.44
C LEU A 26 8.78 -1.48 26.08
N GLN A 27 8.59 -0.81 27.21
CA GLN A 27 7.30 -0.71 27.90
C GLN A 27 6.30 0.16 27.13
N ASP A 28 6.73 1.29 26.55
CA ASP A 28 5.85 2.17 25.76
C ASP A 28 5.46 1.53 24.42
N ARG A 29 6.38 0.77 23.80
CA ARG A 29 6.06 -0.07 22.63
C ARG A 29 5.05 -1.14 23.01
N LEU A 30 5.26 -1.87 24.11
CA LEU A 30 4.31 -2.88 24.59
C LEU A 30 2.94 -2.28 24.93
N ALA A 31 2.89 -1.12 25.58
CA ALA A 31 1.66 -0.42 25.94
C ALA A 31 0.83 -0.01 24.71
N ASN A 32 1.47 0.45 23.63
CA ASN A 32 0.81 0.78 22.37
C ASN A 32 0.18 -0.43 21.64
N PHE A 33 0.64 -1.66 21.94
CA PHE A 33 0.13 -2.90 21.36
C PHE A 33 -0.78 -3.70 22.33
N SER A 34 -1.04 -3.20 23.54
CA SER A 34 -1.75 -3.93 24.60
C SER A 34 -3.29 -3.96 24.44
N SER A 35 -3.86 -3.30 23.44
CA SER A 35 -5.32 -3.16 23.29
C SER A 35 -6.04 -4.36 22.67
N GLY A 36 -5.37 -5.51 22.49
CA GLY A 36 -6.04 -6.72 22.01
C GLY A 36 -5.11 -7.91 21.98
N ASP A 37 -5.39 -8.90 22.84
CA ASP A 37 -4.84 -10.27 22.90
C ASP A 37 -3.59 -10.55 22.06
N LYS A 38 -2.42 -10.57 22.73
CA LYS A 38 -1.32 -11.54 22.58
C LYS A 38 -0.11 -11.14 23.41
N HIS A 39 0.45 -12.10 24.17
CA HIS A 39 1.73 -11.96 24.86
C HIS A 39 2.89 -11.76 23.87
N LEU A 40 3.19 -10.50 23.56
CA LEU A 40 4.48 -10.11 22.98
C LEU A 40 5.58 -10.51 23.97
N LYS A 41 6.49 -11.41 23.58
CA LYS A 41 7.62 -11.81 24.40
C LYS A 41 8.64 -10.68 24.44
N PRO A 42 8.88 -10.03 25.59
CA PRO A 42 9.82 -8.90 25.68
C PRO A 42 11.23 -9.28 25.24
N GLU A 43 11.63 -10.53 25.48
CA GLU A 43 12.91 -11.11 25.09
C GLU A 43 13.14 -11.08 23.57
N VAL A 44 12.10 -11.35 22.78
CA VAL A 44 12.19 -11.33 21.30
C VAL A 44 12.33 -9.90 20.80
N ILE A 45 11.56 -8.96 21.37
CA ILE A 45 11.66 -7.55 20.99
C ILE A 45 13.04 -7.01 21.35
N ALA A 46 13.54 -7.30 22.56
CA ALA A 46 14.87 -6.91 23.00
C ALA A 46 15.96 -7.47 22.06
N GLY A 47 15.87 -8.75 21.70
CA GLY A 47 16.80 -9.38 20.77
C GLY A 47 16.76 -8.78 19.36
N LEU A 48 15.57 -8.45 18.84
CA LEU A 48 15.44 -7.79 17.53
C LEU A 48 15.98 -6.35 17.56
N THR A 49 15.74 -5.61 18.65
CA THR A 49 16.27 -4.26 18.84
C THR A 49 17.80 -4.28 18.89
N ASP A 50 18.38 -5.17 19.70
CA ASP A 50 19.84 -5.31 19.81
C ASP A 50 20.48 -5.71 18.47
N MET A 51 19.86 -6.66 17.76
CA MET A 51 20.29 -7.07 16.44
C MET A 51 20.28 -5.91 15.43
N LEU A 52 19.22 -5.09 15.41
CA LEU A 52 19.13 -3.93 14.53
C LEU A 52 20.10 -2.80 14.93
N ASP A 53 20.23 -2.49 16.21
CA ASP A 53 21.17 -1.47 16.70
C ASP A 53 22.63 -1.88 16.40
N THR A 54 22.94 -3.18 16.46
CA THR A 54 24.27 -3.73 16.19
C THR A 54 24.58 -3.82 14.69
N ASN A 55 23.62 -4.20 13.86
CA ASN A 55 23.89 -4.58 12.46
C ASN A 55 23.40 -3.56 11.44
N ASN A 56 22.28 -2.86 11.69
CA ASN A 56 21.64 -2.03 10.68
C ASN A 56 22.27 -0.64 10.58
N ILE A 57 22.88 -0.30 9.44
CA ILE A 57 23.55 0.98 9.24
C ILE A 57 22.59 2.17 9.32
N LEU A 58 21.36 2.00 8.83
CA LEU A 58 20.35 3.05 8.84
C LEU A 58 19.87 3.32 10.26
N VAL A 59 19.65 2.25 11.05
CA VAL A 59 19.31 2.38 12.47
C VAL A 59 20.41 3.15 13.20
N LYS A 60 21.69 2.79 13.00
CA LYS A 60 22.83 3.56 13.56
C LYS A 60 22.81 5.03 13.14
N THR A 61 22.51 5.32 11.88
CA THR A 61 22.35 6.70 11.38
C THR A 61 21.22 7.43 12.10
N PHE A 62 20.03 6.82 12.26
CA PHE A 62 18.93 7.44 13.02
C PHE A 62 19.28 7.63 14.50
N ARG A 63 19.97 6.66 15.13
CA ARG A 63 20.43 6.76 16.52
C ARG A 63 21.47 7.87 16.70
N ARG A 64 22.32 8.12 15.69
CA ARG A 64 23.26 9.24 15.65
C ARG A 64 22.56 10.57 15.47
N VAL A 65 21.64 10.67 14.50
CA VAL A 65 20.82 11.87 14.28
C VAL A 65 20.03 12.22 15.54
N ARG A 66 19.54 11.23 16.29
CA ARG A 66 18.94 11.42 17.62
C ARG A 66 19.90 12.09 18.61
N GLN A 67 21.17 11.66 18.68
CA GLN A 67 22.16 12.27 19.57
C GLN A 67 22.46 13.71 19.17
N GLU A 68 22.51 13.99 17.85
CA GLU A 68 22.78 15.32 17.31
C GLU A 68 21.58 16.29 17.47
N LEU A 69 20.33 15.80 17.44
CA LEU A 69 19.11 16.59 17.67
C LEU A 69 18.91 17.06 19.11
N HIS A 70 19.60 16.46 20.08
CA HIS A 70 19.58 16.89 21.48
C HIS A 70 20.55 18.06 21.78
N ASP A 71 21.41 18.42 20.81
CA ASP A 71 22.30 19.57 20.92
C ASP A 71 21.67 20.81 20.22
N PRO A 72 21.29 21.87 20.95
CA PRO A 72 20.59 23.03 20.39
C PRO A 72 21.43 23.86 19.40
N ALA A 73 22.71 23.56 19.22
CA ALA A 73 23.60 24.28 18.31
C ALA A 73 23.53 23.83 16.83
N THR A 74 22.85 22.71 16.52
CA THR A 74 23.08 22.00 15.24
C THR A 74 21.90 22.00 14.24
N SER A 75 20.78 22.65 14.53
CA SER A 75 19.61 22.63 13.62
C SER A 75 19.64 23.73 12.56
N ASN A 76 20.55 23.62 11.58
CA ASN A 76 20.63 24.46 10.37
C ASN A 76 20.00 23.75 9.14
N LEU A 77 18.85 23.11 9.32
CA LEU A 77 18.29 22.21 8.31
C LEU A 77 16.87 22.64 7.93
N ARG A 78 16.68 23.03 6.66
CA ARG A 78 15.37 23.43 6.13
C ARG A 78 14.88 22.37 5.14
N LEU A 79 13.80 21.68 5.50
CA LEU A 79 13.15 20.70 4.63
C LEU A 79 12.14 21.42 3.72
N ARG A 80 12.30 21.30 2.39
CA ARG A 80 11.32 21.80 1.43
C ARG A 80 10.88 20.67 0.50
N ILE A 81 9.59 20.33 0.55
CA ILE A 81 8.99 19.40 -0.40
C ILE A 81 8.66 20.19 -1.67
N VAL A 82 9.21 19.78 -2.81
CA VAL A 82 8.92 20.41 -4.09
C VAL A 82 8.11 19.43 -4.91
N GLY A 83 6.80 19.69 -5.04
CA GLY A 83 6.01 19.10 -6.11
C GLY A 83 6.44 19.70 -7.45
N ALA A 84 6.30 18.92 -8.53
CA ALA A 84 6.67 19.32 -9.89
C ALA A 84 6.38 20.80 -10.20
N ARG A 85 7.35 21.48 -10.81
CA ARG A 85 7.22 22.88 -11.22
C ARG A 85 6.37 22.96 -12.49
N ASP A 86 5.17 23.51 -12.38
CA ASP A 86 4.50 24.12 -13.54
C ASP A 86 4.63 25.64 -13.47
N ASN A 87 5.11 26.20 -14.59
CA ASN A 87 5.10 27.63 -14.84
C ASN A 87 3.65 28.08 -15.06
N SER A 88 2.96 28.51 -14.01
CA SER A 88 2.21 29.78 -13.97
C SER A 88 1.37 29.92 -12.70
N SER A 89 1.34 31.16 -12.21
CA SER A 89 0.29 31.76 -11.36
C SER A 89 0.40 31.62 -9.84
N ARG A 90 0.23 32.76 -9.19
CA ARG A 90 0.45 33.11 -7.78
C ARG A 90 -0.88 33.10 -6.99
N GLN A 91 -0.71 33.23 -5.66
CA GLN A 91 -1.66 33.62 -4.58
C GLN A 91 -2.49 32.48 -3.99
N TYR A 92 -2.48 32.23 -2.67
CA TYR A 92 -2.57 33.17 -1.54
C TYR A 92 -1.54 32.93 -0.40
N ASP A 93 -1.39 33.98 0.44
CA ASP A 93 -0.35 34.26 1.43
C ASP A 93 -0.17 33.28 2.62
N LEU A 94 0.98 33.46 3.29
CA LEU A 94 1.53 32.69 4.41
C LEU A 94 0.73 32.84 5.74
N PRO A 95 0.58 31.77 6.53
CA PRO A 95 0.40 31.89 7.97
C PRO A 95 1.75 32.26 8.61
N THR A 96 1.79 33.40 9.29
CA THR A 96 2.88 33.83 10.16
C THR A 96 2.82 33.04 11.46
N GLY A 97 3.64 32.00 11.56
CA GLY A 97 3.89 31.24 12.77
C GLY A 97 5.23 30.50 12.66
N THR A 98 6.01 30.47 13.73
CA THR A 98 7.32 29.79 13.81
C THR A 98 7.19 28.28 14.00
N GLU A 99 6.19 27.66 13.37
CA GLU A 99 5.95 26.23 13.41
C GLU A 99 5.78 25.69 12.00
N ILE A 100 6.60 24.70 11.64
CA ILE A 100 6.57 24.05 10.33
C ILE A 100 5.40 23.06 10.31
N ALA A 101 4.24 23.50 9.85
CA ALA A 101 3.14 22.62 9.46
C ALA A 101 3.33 22.17 8.00
N GLY A 102 3.71 20.90 7.81
CA GLY A 102 3.65 20.25 6.50
C GLY A 102 2.25 19.71 6.23
N LEU A 103 1.32 20.55 5.78
CA LEU A 103 0.07 20.09 5.15
C LEU A 103 0.42 19.58 3.75
N ILE A 104 0.11 18.32 3.44
CA ILE A 104 0.09 17.83 2.05
C ILE A 104 -1.38 17.79 1.64
N PRO A 105 -1.98 18.91 1.16
CA PRO A 105 -3.25 18.83 0.45
C PRO A 105 -2.95 18.23 -0.92
N GLY A 106 -3.31 16.96 -1.10
CA GLY A 106 -3.03 16.24 -2.33
C GLY A 106 -3.30 14.76 -2.17
N ASP A 107 -4.31 14.30 -2.89
CA ASP A 107 -4.65 12.90 -3.07
C ASP A 107 -3.40 12.05 -3.38
N PHE A 108 -3.28 10.89 -2.70
CA PHE A 108 -2.33 9.84 -3.08
C PHE A 108 -2.75 9.23 -4.41
N VAL A 109 -2.54 9.99 -5.48
CA VAL A 109 -2.53 9.53 -6.86
C VAL A 109 -1.30 8.64 -7.02
N ALA A 110 -1.52 7.38 -7.40
CA ALA A 110 -0.47 6.40 -7.66
C ALA A 110 0.45 6.81 -8.84
N ASP A 111 0.03 7.81 -9.63
CA ASP A 111 0.72 8.25 -10.85
C ASP A 111 1.61 9.50 -10.66
N LYS A 112 1.74 10.09 -9.46
CA LYS A 112 2.79 11.11 -9.22
C LYS A 112 4.08 10.41 -8.78
N GLU A 113 4.79 9.84 -9.75
CA GLU A 113 6.13 9.25 -9.55
C GLU A 113 7.19 10.27 -9.11
N ASP A 114 6.96 11.57 -9.35
CA ASP A 114 7.94 12.60 -9.03
C ASP A 114 7.56 13.35 -7.75
N ARG A 115 7.92 12.77 -6.61
CA ARG A 115 8.08 13.53 -5.36
C ARG A 115 9.55 13.64 -5.05
N ASP A 116 10.05 14.87 -5.08
CA ASP A 116 11.40 15.19 -4.65
C ASP A 116 11.37 15.79 -3.26
N ILE A 117 12.10 15.15 -2.35
CA ILE A 117 12.44 15.78 -1.08
C ILE A 117 13.73 16.55 -1.34
N ILE A 118 13.67 17.89 -1.30
CA ILE A 118 14.87 18.72 -1.39
C ILE A 118 15.24 19.17 0.02
N ILE A 119 16.42 18.75 0.45
CA ILE A 119 17.03 19.15 1.70
C ILE A 119 17.93 20.34 1.39
N ASP A 120 17.67 21.49 2.01
CA ASP A 120 18.55 22.64 1.93
C ASP A 120 19.47 22.65 3.16
N HIS A 121 20.75 22.30 2.94
CA HIS A 121 21.79 22.31 3.96
C HIS A 121 22.59 23.62 3.82
N CYS A 122 22.67 24.42 4.88
CA CYS A 122 23.26 25.77 4.84
C CYS A 122 24.71 25.84 4.31
N VAL A 123 25.45 24.73 4.31
CA VAL A 123 26.84 24.65 3.82
C VAL A 123 26.96 23.87 2.50
N GLU A 124 26.10 22.89 2.26
CA GLU A 124 26.23 21.95 1.12
C GLU A 124 25.22 22.21 0.00
N GLY A 125 24.32 23.16 0.20
CA GLY A 125 23.27 23.52 -0.77
C GLY A 125 22.13 22.49 -0.83
N LEU A 126 21.39 22.54 -1.95
CA LEU A 126 20.20 21.74 -2.18
C LEU A 126 20.55 20.30 -2.55
N LYS A 127 20.13 19.32 -1.73
CA LYS A 127 20.22 17.89 -2.00
C LYS A 127 18.85 17.30 -2.30
N ARG A 128 18.70 16.64 -3.45
CA ARG A 128 17.45 15.99 -3.90
C ARG A 128 17.46 14.51 -3.49
N ILE A 129 16.40 14.06 -2.82
CA ILE A 129 16.11 12.65 -2.53
C ILE A 129 14.87 12.25 -3.33
N THR A 130 15.04 11.30 -4.23
CA THR A 130 13.97 10.75 -5.07
C THR A 130 13.25 9.62 -4.36
N SER A 131 12.02 9.32 -4.79
CA SER A 131 11.24 8.14 -4.39
C SER A 131 11.92 6.81 -4.78
N LEU A 132 12.82 6.84 -5.75
CA LEU A 132 13.63 5.73 -6.24
C LEU A 132 14.95 5.57 -5.47
N ASN A 133 15.04 6.15 -4.27
CA ASN A 133 16.23 6.02 -3.45
C ASN A 133 16.44 4.54 -3.07
N PRO A 134 17.63 3.97 -3.29
CA PRO A 134 17.90 2.57 -2.98
C PRO A 134 17.59 2.20 -1.51
N LYS A 135 17.74 3.14 -0.56
CA LYS A 135 17.45 2.90 0.86
C LYS A 135 15.96 2.90 1.21
N PHE A 136 15.07 3.25 0.28
CA PHE A 136 13.64 3.39 0.57
C PHE A 136 13.00 2.11 1.10
N GLU A 137 13.35 0.95 0.53
CA GLU A 137 12.83 -0.34 0.97
C GLU A 137 13.41 -0.75 2.32
N ALA A 138 14.72 -0.56 2.53
CA ALA A 138 15.36 -0.87 3.81
C ALA A 138 14.85 -0.01 4.97
N LEU A 139 14.43 1.23 4.69
CA LEU A 139 13.76 2.10 5.66
C LEU A 139 12.36 1.61 6.03
N HIS A 140 11.65 0.99 5.08
CA HIS A 140 10.30 0.47 5.28
C HIS A 140 10.26 -0.95 5.83
N PHE A 141 11.28 -1.76 5.54
CA PHE A 141 11.37 -3.15 5.97
C PHE A 141 12.70 -3.46 6.69
N PRO A 142 13.01 -2.82 7.84
CA PRO A 142 14.29 -3.01 8.52
C PRO A 142 14.64 -4.46 8.88
N LEU A 143 13.62 -5.32 9.04
CA LEU A 143 13.82 -6.75 9.32
C LEU A 143 14.11 -7.59 8.07
N LEU A 144 13.73 -7.12 6.87
CA LEU A 144 14.12 -7.74 5.60
C LEU A 144 15.49 -7.25 5.14
N PHE A 145 15.87 -6.04 5.55
CA PHE A 145 17.16 -5.42 5.28
C PHE A 145 17.92 -5.21 6.60
N PRO A 146 18.28 -6.28 7.34
CA PRO A 146 18.82 -6.19 8.71
C PRO A 146 20.12 -5.41 8.79
N TYR A 147 20.83 -5.22 7.68
CA TYR A 147 22.04 -4.41 7.61
C TYR A 147 21.80 -3.00 7.03
N GLY A 148 20.59 -2.72 6.55
CA GLY A 148 20.24 -1.48 5.88
C GLY A 148 20.76 -1.41 4.44
N GLU A 149 20.84 -2.56 3.78
CA GLU A 149 21.24 -2.73 2.37
C GLU A 149 20.32 -1.98 1.39
N ASP A 150 20.76 -1.81 0.14
CA ASP A 150 19.98 -1.12 -0.89
C ASP A 150 18.88 -2.05 -1.44
N GLY A 151 17.65 -1.56 -1.53
CA GLY A 151 16.56 -2.17 -2.29
C GLY A 151 16.49 -1.65 -3.72
N PHE A 152 15.30 -1.64 -4.32
CA PHE A 152 15.11 -1.25 -5.72
C PHE A 152 15.70 0.12 -6.09
N HIS A 153 16.50 0.18 -7.17
CA HIS A 153 16.94 1.42 -7.82
C HIS A 153 17.16 1.26 -9.33
N THR A 154 17.13 2.35 -10.08
CA THR A 154 17.16 2.34 -11.58
C THR A 154 18.48 1.90 -12.19
N ASN A 155 19.52 1.79 -11.38
CA ASN A 155 20.85 1.36 -11.81
C ASN A 155 21.13 -0.10 -11.46
N ILE A 156 20.14 -0.84 -10.96
CA ILE A 156 20.26 -2.30 -10.82
C ILE A 156 20.45 -2.86 -12.24
N PRO A 157 21.58 -3.49 -12.54
CA PRO A 157 21.82 -4.06 -13.86
C PRO A 157 20.73 -5.09 -14.14
N TYR A 158 19.97 -4.87 -15.22
CA TYR A 158 18.98 -5.83 -15.66
C TYR A 158 19.70 -7.04 -16.26
N HIS A 159 19.99 -8.04 -15.43
CA HIS A 159 20.49 -9.32 -15.93
C HIS A 159 19.32 -10.06 -16.58
N HIS A 160 19.23 -9.93 -17.90
CA HIS A 160 18.37 -10.74 -18.75
C HIS A 160 18.98 -12.14 -18.91
N GLU A 161 19.37 -12.78 -17.81
CA GLU A 161 19.61 -14.20 -17.85
C GLU A 161 18.26 -14.87 -17.68
N ASN A 162 17.69 -15.31 -18.80
CA ASN A 162 16.79 -16.46 -18.85
C ASN A 162 17.56 -17.71 -18.39
N THR A 163 18.07 -17.70 -17.16
CA THR A 163 18.40 -18.92 -16.47
C THR A 163 17.20 -19.18 -15.57
N ASP A 164 16.33 -20.09 -16.01
CA ASP A 164 15.36 -20.76 -15.14
C ASP A 164 16.14 -21.50 -14.05
N GLN A 165 16.71 -20.76 -13.11
CA GLN A 165 17.44 -21.34 -12.00
C GLN A 165 16.42 -21.97 -11.05
N PRO A 166 16.66 -23.19 -10.56
CA PRO A 166 15.71 -23.90 -9.72
C PRO A 166 15.39 -23.19 -8.39
N HIS A 167 16.16 -22.17 -8.00
CA HIS A 167 15.96 -21.38 -6.78
C HIS A 167 14.92 -20.25 -6.92
N ASP A 168 14.54 -19.87 -8.15
CA ASP A 168 13.52 -18.85 -8.41
C ASP A 168 12.10 -19.37 -8.14
N TRP A 169 11.91 -20.69 -8.13
CA TRP A 169 10.61 -21.33 -7.98
C TRP A 169 10.46 -21.90 -6.57
N ILE A 170 9.49 -21.40 -5.82
CA ILE A 170 9.22 -21.91 -4.48
C ILE A 170 8.01 -22.86 -4.48
N PRO A 171 8.10 -24.04 -3.85
CA PRO A 171 6.96 -24.91 -3.65
C PRO A 171 6.02 -24.33 -2.60
N ILE A 172 4.74 -24.26 -2.90
CA ILE A 172 3.72 -23.91 -1.92
C ILE A 172 3.34 -25.18 -1.13
N PRO A 173 3.31 -25.11 0.22
CA PRO A 173 2.87 -26.25 1.03
C PRO A 173 1.50 -26.76 0.59
N PRO A 174 1.29 -28.09 0.44
CA PRO A 174 0.02 -28.65 -0.02
C PRO A 174 -1.19 -28.21 0.81
N VAL A 175 -1.01 -27.97 2.11
CA VAL A 175 -2.06 -27.46 3.01
C VAL A 175 -2.56 -26.06 2.61
N CYS A 176 -1.70 -25.26 1.99
CA CYS A 176 -2.02 -23.91 1.53
C CYS A 176 -2.46 -23.89 0.06
N LEU A 177 -2.29 -24.98 -0.70
CA LEU A 177 -2.57 -25.01 -2.14
C LEU A 177 -4.00 -25.49 -2.42
N LEU A 178 -4.74 -24.72 -3.22
CA LEU A 178 -6.02 -25.15 -3.77
C LEU A 178 -5.79 -26.01 -5.02
N PRO A 179 -6.67 -27.01 -5.27
CA PRO A 179 -6.55 -27.83 -6.46
C PRO A 179 -6.73 -26.97 -7.73
N PRO A 180 -6.05 -27.33 -8.85
CA PRO A 180 -6.32 -26.72 -10.15
C PRO A 180 -7.81 -26.86 -10.49
N SER A 181 -8.36 -25.84 -11.15
CA SER A 181 -9.78 -25.80 -11.50
C SER A 181 -9.96 -25.20 -12.89
N SER A 182 -10.97 -25.69 -13.60
CA SER A 182 -11.43 -25.11 -14.87
C SER A 182 -12.09 -23.74 -14.69
N GLU A 183 -12.52 -23.41 -13.47
CA GLU A 183 -13.08 -22.10 -13.11
C GLU A 183 -12.31 -21.50 -11.92
N PRO A 184 -11.10 -20.96 -12.17
CA PRO A 184 -10.19 -20.51 -11.13
C PRO A 184 -10.78 -19.37 -10.29
N THR A 185 -11.34 -18.35 -10.95
CA THR A 185 -11.99 -17.21 -10.30
C THR A 185 -13.13 -17.65 -9.37
N SER A 186 -13.98 -18.59 -9.81
CA SER A 186 -15.02 -19.17 -8.93
C SER A 186 -14.40 -19.92 -7.75
N THR A 187 -13.40 -20.76 -8.04
CA THR A 187 -12.78 -21.64 -7.05
C THR A 187 -12.16 -20.86 -5.89
N ILE A 188 -11.38 -19.81 -6.18
CA ILE A 188 -10.78 -18.99 -5.13
C ILE A 188 -11.86 -18.22 -4.34
N CYS A 189 -12.89 -17.72 -5.03
CA CYS A 189 -14.01 -17.04 -4.38
C CYS A 189 -14.76 -17.96 -3.42
N ASP A 190 -15.08 -19.18 -3.82
CA ASP A 190 -15.83 -20.14 -3.02
C ASP A 190 -15.03 -20.60 -1.78
N HIS A 191 -13.70 -20.73 -1.91
CA HIS A 191 -12.83 -21.12 -0.79
C HIS A 191 -12.61 -20.00 0.23
N ILE A 192 -12.48 -18.75 -0.21
CA ILE A 192 -12.24 -17.61 0.70
C ILE A 192 -13.54 -17.09 1.29
N TYR A 193 -14.57 -16.99 0.45
CA TYR A 193 -15.90 -16.53 0.81
C TYR A 193 -16.86 -17.71 0.98
N THR A 194 -16.51 -18.65 1.87
CA THR A 194 -17.37 -19.78 2.25
C THR A 194 -18.74 -19.32 2.76
N ASP A 195 -19.82 -19.98 2.32
CA ASP A 195 -21.21 -19.62 2.66
C ASP A 195 -21.56 -18.16 2.29
N PHE A 196 -21.01 -17.65 1.18
CA PHE A 196 -21.17 -16.26 0.76
C PHE A 196 -22.64 -15.81 0.78
N SER A 197 -23.55 -16.59 0.19
CA SER A 197 -24.98 -16.27 0.05
C SER A 197 -25.70 -15.98 1.37
N ARG A 198 -25.22 -16.55 2.48
CA ARG A 198 -25.78 -16.36 3.83
C ARG A 198 -25.04 -15.27 4.62
N SER A 199 -23.75 -15.09 4.34
CA SER A 199 -22.84 -14.31 5.21
C SER A 199 -22.45 -12.94 4.66
N TYR A 200 -22.68 -12.64 3.37
CA TYR A 200 -22.23 -11.39 2.73
C TYR A 200 -22.80 -10.12 3.37
N HIS A 201 -23.91 -10.21 4.10
CA HIS A 201 -24.53 -9.10 4.83
C HIS A 201 -23.79 -8.73 6.13
N GLN A 202 -22.88 -9.58 6.60
CA GLN A 202 -22.23 -9.43 7.90
C GLN A 202 -20.88 -8.72 7.74
N ALA A 203 -20.71 -7.57 8.40
CA ALA A 203 -19.47 -6.80 8.30
C ALA A 203 -18.26 -7.58 8.81
N SER A 204 -18.38 -8.24 9.97
CA SER A 204 -17.31 -9.10 10.54
C SER A 204 -16.86 -10.19 9.57
N TYR A 205 -17.80 -10.77 8.83
CA TYR A 205 -17.50 -11.74 7.79
C TYR A 205 -16.67 -11.10 6.67
N LEU A 206 -17.03 -9.94 6.14
CA LEU A 206 -16.24 -9.33 5.07
C LEU A 206 -14.90 -8.77 5.55
N THR A 207 -14.82 -8.24 6.78
CA THR A 207 -13.57 -7.67 7.34
C THR A 207 -12.46 -8.71 7.44
N ALA A 208 -12.80 -9.93 7.88
CA ALA A 208 -11.83 -10.98 8.17
C ALA A 208 -11.14 -11.58 6.94
N ARG A 209 -11.61 -11.27 5.72
CA ARG A 209 -11.21 -11.99 4.50
C ARG A 209 -11.02 -11.06 3.29
N ALA A 210 -10.04 -11.40 2.46
CA ALA A 210 -9.84 -10.79 1.15
C ALA A 210 -9.13 -11.74 0.19
N ILE A 211 -9.30 -11.51 -1.11
CA ILE A 211 -8.47 -12.11 -2.15
C ILE A 211 -7.40 -11.08 -2.55
N VAL A 212 -6.16 -11.53 -2.71
CA VAL A 212 -5.05 -10.69 -3.15
C VAL A 212 -4.44 -11.26 -4.43
N THR A 213 -4.09 -10.39 -5.36
CA THR A 213 -3.52 -10.76 -6.66
C THR A 213 -2.51 -9.70 -7.13
N PRO A 214 -1.56 -10.01 -8.04
CA PRO A 214 -0.52 -9.05 -8.42
C PRO A 214 -1.06 -7.86 -9.23
N THR A 215 -2.09 -8.05 -10.07
CA THR A 215 -2.53 -7.03 -11.06
C THR A 215 -3.92 -6.47 -10.76
N ASN A 216 -4.17 -5.21 -11.14
CA ASN A 216 -5.51 -4.61 -11.03
C ASN A 216 -6.53 -5.31 -11.94
N LYS A 217 -6.13 -5.88 -13.08
CA LYS A 217 -7.02 -6.58 -14.00
C LYS A 217 -7.73 -7.74 -13.31
N ASN A 218 -6.96 -8.61 -12.64
CA ASN A 218 -7.53 -9.74 -11.92
C ASN A 218 -8.35 -9.30 -10.70
N VAL A 219 -7.98 -8.18 -10.06
CA VAL A 219 -8.79 -7.59 -8.99
C VAL A 219 -10.18 -7.20 -9.50
N THR A 220 -10.26 -6.55 -10.65
CA THR A 220 -11.54 -6.13 -11.24
C THR A 220 -12.39 -7.36 -11.57
N GLU A 221 -11.82 -8.34 -12.28
CA GLU A 221 -12.50 -9.60 -12.63
C GLU A 221 -13.10 -10.33 -11.41
N ILE A 222 -12.32 -10.50 -10.33
CA ILE A 222 -12.80 -11.15 -9.11
C ILE A 222 -13.90 -10.33 -8.44
N ASN A 223 -13.74 -9.01 -8.37
CA ASN A 223 -14.71 -8.14 -7.73
C ASN A 223 -16.06 -8.12 -8.47
N ASP A 224 -16.02 -8.10 -9.80
CA ASP A 224 -17.22 -8.15 -10.64
C ASP A 224 -17.95 -9.49 -10.47
N HIS A 225 -17.20 -10.60 -10.54
CA HIS A 225 -17.71 -11.94 -10.27
C HIS A 225 -18.37 -12.07 -8.89
N MET A 226 -17.77 -11.45 -7.86
CA MET A 226 -18.33 -11.43 -6.52
C MET A 226 -19.56 -10.53 -6.39
N LEU A 227 -19.61 -9.38 -7.10
CA LEU A 227 -20.77 -8.49 -7.10
C LEU A 227 -21.98 -9.16 -7.76
N GLU A 228 -21.78 -9.92 -8.82
CA GLU A 228 -22.85 -10.67 -9.49
C GLU A 228 -23.58 -11.62 -8.54
N ARG A 229 -22.83 -12.26 -7.62
CA ARG A 229 -23.35 -13.19 -6.60
C ARG A 229 -24.14 -12.51 -5.48
N VAL A 230 -24.01 -11.20 -5.29
CA VAL A 230 -24.79 -10.44 -4.30
C VAL A 230 -26.23 -10.27 -4.80
N ARG A 231 -27.21 -10.57 -3.95
CA ARG A 231 -28.62 -10.39 -4.32
C ARG A 231 -29.00 -8.91 -4.40
N GLY A 232 -29.98 -8.60 -5.23
CA GLY A 232 -30.51 -7.25 -5.42
C GLY A 232 -30.06 -6.60 -6.71
N LYS A 233 -30.63 -5.43 -7.00
CA LYS A 233 -30.37 -4.68 -8.23
C LYS A 233 -29.05 -3.92 -8.12
N THR A 234 -28.20 -4.05 -9.14
CA THR A 234 -27.01 -3.20 -9.29
C THR A 234 -27.42 -1.76 -9.52
N HIS A 235 -26.84 -0.84 -8.77
CA HIS A 235 -26.94 0.59 -9.01
C HIS A 235 -25.66 1.05 -9.70
N SER A 236 -25.76 1.47 -10.97
CA SER A 236 -24.64 2.00 -11.74
C SER A 236 -24.49 3.50 -11.51
N TYR A 237 -23.27 3.93 -11.23
CA TYR A 237 -22.88 5.34 -11.12
C TYR A 237 -21.90 5.70 -12.23
N PHE A 238 -22.32 6.57 -13.14
CA PHE A 238 -21.47 7.11 -14.20
C PHE A 238 -20.73 8.35 -13.72
N SER A 239 -19.48 8.52 -14.12
CA SER A 239 -18.70 9.73 -13.84
C SER A 239 -19.11 10.88 -14.75
N ALA A 240 -18.72 12.10 -14.37
CA ALA A 240 -18.74 13.23 -15.29
C ALA A 240 -17.29 13.61 -15.58
N ASP A 241 -16.88 13.41 -16.83
CA ASP A 241 -15.50 13.58 -17.29
C ASP A 241 -15.41 14.82 -18.19
N ALA A 242 -14.35 15.59 -18.01
CA ALA A 242 -14.08 16.78 -18.79
C ALA A 242 -12.56 17.03 -18.84
N ILE A 243 -12.13 17.87 -19.76
CA ILE A 243 -10.76 18.38 -19.78
C ILE A 243 -10.67 19.51 -18.75
N HIS A 244 -9.61 19.53 -17.95
CA HIS A 244 -9.37 20.60 -16.99
C HIS A 244 -8.94 21.87 -17.72
N SER A 245 -9.40 23.03 -17.24
CA SER A 245 -9.12 24.36 -17.82
C SER A 245 -7.63 24.72 -17.89
N ASP A 246 -6.82 24.08 -17.05
CA ASP A 246 -5.36 24.30 -16.99
C ASP A 246 -4.60 23.55 -18.09
N SER A 247 -5.30 22.72 -18.88
CA SER A 247 -4.72 22.07 -20.05
C SER A 247 -4.44 23.11 -21.14
N LYS A 248 -3.23 23.08 -21.72
CA LYS A 248 -2.85 23.96 -22.83
C LYS A 248 -3.78 23.72 -24.01
N ASP A 249 -4.27 24.78 -24.65
CA ASP A 249 -5.19 24.70 -25.79
C ASP A 249 -6.47 23.90 -25.50
N CYS A 250 -7.06 24.08 -24.31
CA CYS A 250 -8.25 23.34 -23.82
C CYS A 250 -9.38 23.24 -24.85
N GLN A 251 -9.69 24.32 -25.59
CA GLN A 251 -10.76 24.31 -26.61
C GLN A 251 -10.48 23.32 -27.74
N ARG A 252 -9.26 23.31 -28.27
CA ARG A 252 -8.86 22.37 -29.32
C ARG A 252 -8.89 20.93 -28.81
N LEU A 253 -8.46 20.73 -27.56
CA LEU A 253 -8.45 19.40 -26.94
C LEU A 253 -9.87 18.89 -26.68
N GLU A 254 -10.82 19.75 -26.32
CA GLU A 254 -12.22 19.35 -26.12
C GLU A 254 -12.87 18.86 -27.43
N ASP A 255 -12.49 19.45 -28.57
CA ASP A 255 -12.92 18.99 -29.90
C ASP A 255 -12.24 17.68 -30.32
N GLU A 256 -10.96 17.49 -29.97
CA GLU A 256 -10.18 16.29 -30.31
C GLU A 256 -10.50 15.07 -29.43
N TYR A 257 -10.86 15.31 -28.17
CA TYR A 257 -11.09 14.28 -27.16
C TYR A 257 -12.50 14.42 -26.56
N PRO A 258 -13.53 13.88 -27.24
CA PRO A 258 -14.90 14.00 -26.79
C PRO A 258 -15.14 13.22 -25.49
N PRO A 259 -16.19 13.57 -24.70
CA PRO A 259 -16.47 12.92 -23.41
C PRO A 259 -16.59 11.40 -23.49
N GLU A 260 -17.12 10.85 -24.59
CA GLU A 260 -17.22 9.41 -24.83
C GLU A 260 -15.85 8.73 -24.81
N PHE A 261 -14.83 9.40 -25.37
CA PHE A 261 -13.46 8.92 -25.31
C PHE A 261 -12.90 9.02 -23.89
N LEU A 262 -13.11 10.15 -23.21
CA LEU A 262 -12.64 10.35 -21.83
C LEU A 262 -13.20 9.29 -20.88
N ASN A 263 -14.46 8.89 -21.08
CA ASN A 263 -15.13 7.84 -20.32
C ASN A 263 -14.48 6.45 -20.48
N THR A 264 -13.73 6.21 -21.56
CA THR A 264 -12.99 4.94 -21.77
C THR A 264 -11.68 4.87 -20.99
N LEU A 265 -11.18 6.00 -20.46
CA LEU A 265 -9.89 6.07 -19.79
C LEU A 265 -10.00 5.53 -18.35
N SER A 266 -9.11 4.58 -18.01
CA SER A 266 -8.94 4.06 -16.65
C SER A 266 -7.52 4.35 -16.15
N PHE A 267 -7.40 4.71 -14.87
CA PHE A 267 -6.13 5.11 -14.27
C PHE A 267 -5.96 4.43 -12.90
N SER A 268 -4.74 3.99 -12.61
CA SER A 268 -4.44 3.30 -11.37
C SER A 268 -4.71 4.19 -10.16
N GLY A 269 -5.51 3.68 -9.21
CA GLY A 269 -5.83 4.42 -7.99
C GLY A 269 -6.84 5.56 -8.17
N PHE A 270 -7.55 5.62 -9.30
CA PHE A 270 -8.71 6.47 -9.53
C PHE A 270 -9.96 5.62 -9.74
N PRO A 271 -11.16 6.17 -9.48
CA PRO A 271 -12.39 5.47 -9.81
C PRO A 271 -12.60 5.42 -11.34
N ASP A 272 -13.15 4.30 -11.80
CA ASP A 272 -13.56 4.11 -13.19
C ASP A 272 -14.77 5.00 -13.55
N HIS A 273 -15.03 5.12 -14.85
CA HIS A 273 -16.17 5.87 -15.36
C HIS A 273 -17.48 5.30 -14.83
N GLU A 274 -17.69 3.99 -14.98
CA GLU A 274 -18.85 3.29 -14.43
C GLU A 274 -18.47 2.52 -13.16
N ILE A 275 -19.25 2.73 -12.09
CA ILE A 275 -19.15 1.92 -10.87
C ILE A 275 -20.49 1.27 -10.60
N GLY A 276 -20.55 -0.06 -10.69
CA GLY A 276 -21.69 -0.87 -10.27
C GLY A 276 -21.60 -1.24 -8.79
N LEU A 277 -22.60 -0.90 -8.00
CA LEU A 277 -22.66 -1.25 -6.57
C LEU A 277 -23.99 -1.92 -6.20
N LYS A 278 -23.95 -2.76 -5.15
CA LYS A 278 -25.13 -3.34 -4.51
C LYS A 278 -25.06 -3.10 -2.99
N ILE A 279 -26.23 -3.07 -2.34
CA ILE A 279 -26.28 -3.02 -0.88
C ILE A 279 -25.56 -4.26 -0.32
N PHE A 280 -24.84 -4.07 0.78
CA PHE A 280 -23.93 -5.02 1.45
C PHE A 280 -22.61 -5.30 0.73
N ALA A 281 -22.38 -4.77 -0.47
CA ALA A 281 -21.07 -4.90 -1.12
C ALA A 281 -20.00 -4.12 -0.33
N PRO A 282 -18.81 -4.70 -0.12
CA PRO A 282 -17.68 -4.00 0.48
C PRO A 282 -17.00 -3.13 -0.58
N VAL A 283 -16.80 -1.86 -0.23
CA VAL A 283 -16.04 -0.90 -1.02
C VAL A 283 -14.84 -0.40 -0.23
N MET A 284 -13.77 -0.05 -0.92
CA MET A 284 -12.59 0.59 -0.35
C MET A 284 -12.53 2.04 -0.82
N LEU A 285 -12.29 2.95 0.11
CA LEU A 285 -12.10 4.36 -0.18
C LEU A 285 -10.74 4.58 -0.87
N LEU A 286 -10.73 5.37 -1.94
CA LEU A 286 -9.55 5.63 -2.76
C LEU A 286 -8.79 6.89 -2.35
N ARG A 287 -9.41 7.75 -1.53
CA ARG A 287 -8.93 9.07 -1.13
C ARG A 287 -9.18 9.36 0.33
N ASN A 288 -8.42 10.30 0.88
CA ASN A 288 -8.68 10.82 2.21
C ASN A 288 -9.80 11.85 2.08
N LEU A 289 -10.95 11.57 2.69
CA LEU A 289 -12.07 12.54 2.74
C LEU A 289 -12.11 13.25 4.08
N ASN A 290 -12.01 12.48 5.16
CA ASN A 290 -11.96 13.00 6.52
C ASN A 290 -11.25 11.99 7.44
N PRO A 291 -9.92 12.13 7.62
CA PRO A 291 -9.14 11.22 8.45
C PRO A 291 -9.57 11.20 9.93
N GLU A 292 -10.13 12.30 10.45
CA GLU A 292 -10.54 12.41 11.86
C GLU A 292 -11.70 11.48 12.22
N ILE A 293 -12.49 11.07 11.23
CA ILE A 293 -13.61 10.13 11.39
C ILE A 293 -13.34 8.77 10.71
N GLY A 294 -12.08 8.50 10.34
CA GLY A 294 -11.67 7.23 9.74
C GLY A 294 -11.91 7.11 8.23
N LEU A 295 -12.27 8.19 7.53
CA LEU A 295 -12.41 8.21 6.07
C LEU A 295 -11.07 8.49 5.38
N CYS A 296 -10.19 7.50 5.45
CA CYS A 296 -8.87 7.48 4.83
C CYS A 296 -8.82 6.58 3.59
N ASN A 297 -7.84 6.79 2.71
CA ASN A 297 -7.53 5.88 1.62
C ASN A 297 -7.24 4.47 2.19
N GLY A 298 -7.88 3.45 1.63
CA GLY A 298 -7.82 2.08 2.11
C GLY A 298 -8.91 1.70 3.11
N THR A 299 -9.65 2.66 3.69
CA THR A 299 -10.77 2.33 4.60
C THR A 299 -11.80 1.48 3.87
N ARG A 300 -12.08 0.29 4.41
CA ARG A 300 -13.09 -0.63 3.91
C ARG A 300 -14.44 -0.32 4.53
N ILE A 301 -15.46 -0.18 3.69
CA ILE A 301 -16.81 0.26 4.04
C ILE A 301 -17.80 -0.73 3.45
N MET A 302 -18.74 -1.24 4.24
CA MET A 302 -19.89 -2.00 3.74
C MET A 302 -20.98 -1.03 3.31
N VAL A 303 -21.43 -1.12 2.06
CA VAL A 303 -22.55 -0.30 1.57
C VAL A 303 -23.83 -0.66 2.30
N THR A 304 -24.52 0.31 2.89
CA THR A 304 -25.81 0.12 3.57
C THR A 304 -26.95 0.77 2.81
N TYR A 305 -26.69 1.86 2.08
CA TYR A 305 -27.69 2.55 1.29
C TYR A 305 -27.07 3.24 0.06
N LEU A 306 -27.75 3.11 -1.08
CA LEU A 306 -27.33 3.70 -2.36
C LEU A 306 -28.35 4.77 -2.76
N THR A 307 -27.89 6.01 -2.91
CA THR A 307 -28.69 7.14 -3.39
C THR A 307 -27.99 7.83 -4.55
N THR A 308 -28.67 8.75 -5.23
CA THR A 308 -28.12 9.45 -6.40
C THR A 308 -26.83 10.23 -6.09
N TYR A 309 -26.75 10.87 -4.92
CA TYR A 309 -25.67 11.83 -4.62
C TYR A 309 -24.73 11.38 -3.51
N VAL A 310 -25.12 10.39 -2.71
CA VAL A 310 -24.36 9.91 -1.55
C VAL A 310 -24.46 8.39 -1.43
N ILE A 311 -23.34 7.75 -1.14
CA ILE A 311 -23.30 6.35 -0.69
C ILE A 311 -23.24 6.35 0.83
N LYS A 312 -24.17 5.67 1.50
CA LYS A 312 -24.08 5.42 2.94
C LYS A 312 -23.48 4.05 3.18
N GLY A 313 -22.62 3.96 4.20
CA GLY A 313 -22.00 2.70 4.55
C GLY A 313 -21.51 2.64 5.98
N LEU A 314 -21.04 1.46 6.37
CA LEU A 314 -20.50 1.14 7.69
C LEU A 314 -19.00 0.87 7.58
N ILE A 315 -18.16 1.56 8.36
CA ILE A 315 -16.73 1.25 8.42
C ILE A 315 -16.56 -0.15 8.99
N MET A 316 -15.80 -1.01 8.30
CA MET A 316 -15.71 -2.44 8.60
C MET A 316 -14.57 -2.82 9.57
N GLY A 317 -13.54 -1.97 9.70
CA GLY A 317 -12.36 -2.28 10.51
C GLY A 317 -11.60 -1.06 11.02
N GLY A 318 -10.60 -1.30 11.88
CA GLY A 318 -9.82 -0.25 12.54
C GLY A 318 -10.56 0.40 13.71
N ALA A 319 -10.00 1.51 14.22
CA ALA A 319 -10.52 2.22 15.40
C ALA A 319 -11.95 2.77 15.24
N TYR A 320 -12.41 2.93 14.00
CA TYR A 320 -13.72 3.48 13.66
C TYR A 320 -14.72 2.40 13.20
N ALA A 321 -14.43 1.12 13.39
CA ALA A 321 -15.32 0.02 12.99
C ALA A 321 -16.72 0.19 13.58
N GLY A 322 -17.75 -0.05 12.76
CA GLY A 322 -19.16 0.16 13.13
C GLY A 322 -19.67 1.60 12.96
N SER A 323 -18.81 2.55 12.58
CA SER A 323 -19.26 3.94 12.34
C SER A 323 -20.01 4.04 11.01
N VAL A 324 -21.15 4.73 11.02
CA VAL A 324 -21.92 5.03 9.80
C VAL A 324 -21.37 6.29 9.15
N VAL A 325 -21.08 6.20 7.85
CA VAL A 325 -20.47 7.27 7.06
C VAL A 325 -21.24 7.52 5.77
N ALA A 326 -21.09 8.73 5.24
CA ALA A 326 -21.65 9.19 3.99
C ALA A 326 -20.51 9.58 3.04
N ILE A 327 -20.48 8.98 1.85
CA ILE A 327 -19.44 9.22 0.84
C ILE A 327 -20.06 10.03 -0.30
N PRO A 328 -19.65 11.29 -0.51
CA PRO A 328 -20.06 12.08 -1.66
C PRO A 328 -19.19 11.78 -2.89
N ARG A 329 -19.67 12.24 -4.05
CA ARG A 329 -18.81 12.35 -5.24
C ARG A 329 -17.78 13.46 -5.04
N ILE A 330 -16.55 13.20 -5.42
CA ILE A 330 -15.48 14.20 -5.47
C ILE A 330 -15.05 14.45 -6.90
N VAL A 331 -14.40 15.58 -7.14
CA VAL A 331 -13.72 15.87 -8.41
C VAL A 331 -12.26 15.51 -8.22
N VAL A 332 -11.71 14.72 -9.13
CA VAL A 332 -10.30 14.35 -9.16
C VAL A 332 -9.71 14.78 -10.48
N ASN A 333 -8.56 15.45 -10.41
CA ASN A 333 -7.77 15.83 -11.57
C ASN A 333 -6.66 14.80 -11.78
N ILE A 334 -6.61 14.22 -12.98
CA ILE A 334 -5.68 13.17 -13.39
C ILE A 334 -4.76 13.77 -14.43
N ASP A 335 -3.53 14.01 -14.01
CA ASP A 335 -2.46 14.48 -14.88
C ASP A 335 -1.55 13.27 -15.18
N ASN A 336 -1.64 12.76 -16.40
CA ASN A 336 -0.91 11.57 -16.84
C ASN A 336 -0.11 11.92 -18.10
N ARG A 337 1.19 11.63 -18.07
CA ARG A 337 2.15 11.98 -19.13
C ARG A 337 1.83 11.40 -20.50
N ASN A 338 1.03 10.33 -20.55
CA ASN A 338 0.63 9.70 -21.80
C ASN A 338 -0.42 10.51 -22.55
N TRP A 339 -1.05 11.52 -21.92
CA TRP A 339 -2.12 12.31 -22.49
C TRP A 339 -1.77 13.81 -22.49
N PRO A 340 -2.16 14.57 -23.53
CA PRO A 340 -1.85 16.00 -23.65
C PRO A 340 -2.79 16.90 -22.82
N PHE A 341 -3.59 16.32 -21.92
CA PHE A 341 -4.59 17.02 -21.11
C PHE A 341 -4.61 16.50 -19.67
N ILE A 342 -5.13 17.33 -18.77
CA ILE A 342 -5.48 16.92 -17.42
C ILE A 342 -6.95 16.50 -17.43
N LEU A 343 -7.23 15.23 -17.14
CA LEU A 343 -8.60 14.72 -17.05
C LEU A 343 -9.22 15.13 -15.71
N LYS A 344 -10.36 15.80 -15.75
CA LYS A 344 -11.20 16.13 -14.60
C LYS A 344 -12.34 15.12 -14.51
N ARG A 345 -12.31 14.23 -13.53
CA ARG A 345 -13.35 13.19 -13.29
C ARG A 345 -14.11 13.45 -12.01
N ARG A 346 -15.44 13.61 -12.08
CA ARG A 346 -16.33 13.68 -10.92
C ARG A 346 -17.00 12.33 -10.65
N GLN A 347 -16.59 11.65 -9.59
CA GLN A 347 -17.08 10.31 -9.26
C GLN A 347 -16.99 10.02 -7.74
N PHE A 348 -17.68 8.98 -7.27
CA PHE A 348 -17.46 8.48 -5.91
C PHE A 348 -16.04 7.90 -5.79
N PRO A 349 -15.25 8.27 -4.77
CA PRO A 349 -13.88 7.81 -4.63
C PRO A 349 -13.81 6.42 -4.00
N VAL A 350 -14.51 5.45 -4.57
CA VAL A 350 -14.62 4.08 -4.05
C VAL A 350 -14.39 3.05 -5.14
N ARG A 351 -13.95 1.86 -4.75
CA ARG A 351 -13.93 0.66 -5.60
C ARG A 351 -14.37 -0.56 -4.80
N LEU A 352 -14.90 -1.60 -5.46
CA LEU A 352 -15.17 -2.88 -4.79
C LEU A 352 -13.88 -3.46 -4.19
N CYS A 353 -14.02 -4.17 -3.06
CA CYS A 353 -12.87 -4.70 -2.33
C CYS A 353 -13.06 -6.10 -1.73
N TYR A 354 -13.69 -7.01 -2.48
CA TYR A 354 -13.55 -8.46 -2.24
C TYR A 354 -12.12 -8.91 -2.58
N ALA A 355 -11.60 -8.41 -3.70
CA ALA A 355 -10.21 -8.53 -4.08
C ALA A 355 -9.48 -7.19 -4.01
N MET A 356 -8.17 -7.23 -3.77
CA MET A 356 -7.27 -6.08 -3.88
C MET A 356 -5.90 -6.52 -4.41
N THR A 357 -5.07 -5.57 -4.83
CA THR A 357 -3.70 -5.94 -5.22
C THR A 357 -2.88 -6.29 -3.99
N ILE A 358 -1.88 -7.15 -4.15
CA ILE A 358 -0.94 -7.50 -3.07
C ILE A 358 -0.35 -6.22 -2.45
N ASN A 359 0.05 -5.25 -3.27
CA ASN A 359 0.60 -3.97 -2.80
C ASN A 359 -0.41 -3.18 -1.95
N LYS A 360 -1.71 -3.22 -2.29
CA LYS A 360 -2.77 -2.56 -1.51
C LYS A 360 -3.11 -3.28 -0.21
N SER A 361 -2.80 -4.56 -0.10
CA SER A 361 -2.98 -5.34 1.13
C SER A 361 -1.91 -5.03 2.20
N GLN A 362 -0.82 -4.34 1.83
CA GLN A 362 0.27 -4.02 2.74
C GLN A 362 -0.21 -3.27 3.98
N GLY A 363 0.25 -3.71 5.15
CA GLY A 363 -0.14 -3.15 6.45
C GLY A 363 -1.49 -3.63 6.98
N GLN A 364 -2.26 -4.42 6.23
CA GLN A 364 -3.50 -5.02 6.70
C GLN A 364 -3.24 -6.42 7.27
N THR A 365 -3.92 -6.78 8.35
CA THR A 365 -3.94 -8.16 8.88
C THR A 365 -5.34 -8.73 8.69
N LEU A 366 -5.42 -9.93 8.13
CA LEU A 366 -6.64 -10.63 7.77
C LEU A 366 -6.61 -12.04 8.36
N ASP A 367 -7.78 -12.61 8.66
CA ASP A 367 -7.89 -13.96 9.19
C ASP A 367 -7.83 -15.01 8.07
N ARG A 368 -8.40 -14.69 6.90
CA ARG A 368 -8.35 -15.53 5.71
C ARG A 368 -7.93 -14.74 4.47
N VAL A 369 -6.93 -15.22 3.75
CA VAL A 369 -6.44 -14.61 2.51
C VAL A 369 -6.33 -15.65 1.42
N GLY A 370 -6.94 -15.35 0.28
CA GLY A 370 -6.71 -16.06 -0.96
C GLY A 370 -5.68 -15.35 -1.80
N VAL A 371 -4.56 -15.99 -2.11
CA VAL A 371 -3.57 -15.47 -3.04
C VAL A 371 -3.86 -16.09 -4.41
N PHE A 372 -4.38 -15.29 -5.32
CA PHE A 372 -4.68 -15.72 -6.69
C PHE A 372 -3.58 -15.26 -7.64
N LEU A 373 -2.86 -16.24 -8.20
CA LEU A 373 -1.73 -16.05 -9.10
C LEU A 373 -2.02 -16.69 -10.47
N PRO A 374 -2.75 -16.01 -11.37
CA PRO A 374 -2.88 -16.45 -12.77
C PRO A 374 -1.55 -16.40 -13.53
N LYS A 375 -0.66 -15.52 -13.06
CA LYS A 375 0.72 -15.39 -13.46
C LYS A 375 1.56 -15.23 -12.19
N PRO A 376 2.84 -15.63 -12.21
CA PRO A 376 3.74 -15.39 -11.10
C PRO A 376 3.81 -13.91 -10.72
N VAL A 377 4.20 -13.65 -9.47
CA VAL A 377 4.53 -12.28 -9.03
C VAL A 377 5.66 -11.71 -9.89
N PHE A 378 5.68 -10.38 -10.06
CA PHE A 378 6.61 -9.69 -10.97
C PHE A 378 7.55 -8.70 -10.24
N SER A 379 7.41 -8.56 -8.93
CA SER A 379 8.16 -7.58 -8.13
C SER A 379 8.73 -8.21 -6.87
N HIS A 380 9.87 -7.67 -6.43
CA HIS A 380 10.57 -8.11 -5.24
C HIS A 380 9.69 -8.05 -3.99
N GLY A 381 9.74 -9.09 -3.15
CA GLY A 381 9.03 -9.14 -1.87
C GLY A 381 7.50 -9.22 -1.98
N GLN A 382 6.92 -9.20 -3.18
CA GLN A 382 5.47 -9.21 -3.37
C GLN A 382 4.83 -10.47 -2.78
N LEU A 383 5.44 -11.64 -2.99
CA LEU A 383 4.95 -12.90 -2.43
C LEU A 383 5.00 -12.90 -0.89
N TYR A 384 6.05 -12.33 -0.30
CA TYR A 384 6.16 -12.14 1.15
C TYR A 384 5.05 -11.23 1.69
N VAL A 385 4.76 -10.12 0.99
CA VAL A 385 3.66 -9.22 1.38
C VAL A 385 2.36 -9.99 1.42
N ALA A 386 2.07 -10.84 0.43
CA ALA A 386 0.85 -11.65 0.38
C ALA A 386 0.77 -12.65 1.55
N VAL A 387 1.82 -13.43 1.80
CA VAL A 387 1.86 -14.45 2.86
C VAL A 387 1.75 -13.82 4.25
N SER A 388 2.42 -12.69 4.48
CA SER A 388 2.43 -11.99 5.77
C SER A 388 1.10 -11.31 6.15
N ARG A 389 0.06 -11.38 5.31
CA ARG A 389 -1.25 -10.81 5.62
C ARG A 389 -2.06 -11.66 6.59
N VAL A 390 -1.75 -12.96 6.71
CA VAL A 390 -2.43 -13.90 7.61
C VAL A 390 -1.61 -14.22 8.85
N ARG A 391 -2.28 -14.74 9.88
CA ARG A 391 -1.64 -15.17 11.14
C ARG A 391 -1.49 -16.68 11.27
N SER A 392 -2.10 -17.47 10.39
CA SER A 392 -2.05 -18.93 10.42
C SER A 392 -1.98 -19.50 9.00
N ALA A 393 -1.34 -20.67 8.86
CA ALA A 393 -1.27 -21.38 7.59
C ALA A 393 -2.67 -21.78 7.08
N GLU A 394 -3.59 -22.14 7.98
CA GLU A 394 -4.97 -22.48 7.62
C GLU A 394 -5.74 -21.31 7.00
N GLY A 395 -5.42 -20.08 7.42
CA GLY A 395 -6.00 -18.86 6.86
C GLY A 395 -5.48 -18.51 5.47
N LEU A 396 -4.44 -19.17 4.98
CA LEU A 396 -3.81 -18.88 3.70
C LEU A 396 -4.16 -19.94 2.65
N LYS A 397 -4.67 -19.48 1.51
CA LYS A 397 -4.91 -20.35 0.35
C LYS A 397 -4.33 -19.75 -0.91
N PHE A 398 -3.58 -20.53 -1.65
CA PHE A 398 -3.04 -20.19 -2.95
C PHE A 398 -3.86 -20.89 -4.03
N LEU A 399 -4.24 -20.14 -5.05
CA LEU A 399 -4.65 -20.70 -6.32
C LEU A 399 -3.69 -20.17 -7.38
N ILE A 400 -2.90 -21.09 -7.94
CA ILE A 400 -1.87 -20.77 -8.92
C ILE A 400 -2.32 -21.38 -10.25
N GLU A 401 -2.43 -20.54 -11.26
CA GLU A 401 -2.52 -20.99 -12.64
C GLU A 401 -1.13 -20.84 -13.25
N ASN A 402 -0.59 -21.95 -13.69
CA ASN A 402 0.73 -22.04 -14.26
C ASN A 402 0.57 -22.31 -15.76
N GLU A 403 1.38 -21.65 -16.59
CA GLU A 403 1.53 -22.04 -17.99
C GLU A 403 2.11 -23.47 -18.07
N ASP A 404 1.90 -24.18 -19.19
CA ASP A 404 2.20 -25.62 -19.35
C ASP A 404 3.64 -26.02 -19.00
N HIS A 405 4.57 -25.06 -18.97
CA HIS A 405 5.99 -25.26 -18.69
C HIS A 405 6.37 -25.10 -17.20
N ILE A 406 5.44 -24.72 -16.32
CA ILE A 406 5.73 -24.44 -14.91
C ILE A 406 5.18 -25.57 -14.02
N PRO A 407 5.98 -26.12 -13.07
CA PRO A 407 5.54 -27.17 -12.16
C PRO A 407 4.30 -26.78 -11.33
N ALA A 408 3.31 -27.66 -11.23
CA ALA A 408 2.10 -27.40 -10.45
C ALA A 408 2.43 -27.18 -8.96
N GLY A 409 1.84 -26.16 -8.36
CA GLY A 409 2.08 -25.81 -6.94
C GLY A 409 3.37 -25.04 -6.68
N TYR A 410 4.08 -24.62 -7.73
CA TYR A 410 5.22 -23.71 -7.63
C TYR A 410 4.84 -22.32 -8.12
N THR A 411 5.41 -21.29 -7.50
CA THR A 411 5.35 -19.91 -8.00
C THR A 411 6.74 -19.31 -7.97
N ARG A 412 7.00 -18.36 -8.88
CA ARG A 412 8.23 -17.59 -8.86
C ARG A 412 8.28 -16.72 -7.61
N ASN A 413 9.41 -16.72 -6.92
CA ASN A 413 9.74 -15.78 -5.88
C ASN A 413 10.78 -14.81 -6.45
N ILE A 414 10.42 -13.55 -6.63
CA ILE A 414 11.35 -12.56 -7.14
C ILE A 414 12.11 -11.98 -5.95
N VAL A 415 13.39 -12.32 -5.90
CA VAL A 415 14.34 -11.86 -4.88
C VAL A 415 15.52 -11.24 -5.61
N TYR A 416 15.82 -9.97 -5.36
CA TYR A 416 17.02 -9.34 -5.91
C TYR A 416 18.22 -9.81 -5.10
N ASN A 417 19.02 -10.73 -5.65
CA ASN A 417 20.15 -11.36 -4.97
C ASN A 417 21.24 -10.34 -4.60
N GLU A 418 21.28 -9.19 -5.27
CA GLU A 418 22.18 -8.07 -5.00
C GLU A 418 22.00 -7.49 -3.59
N THR A 419 20.80 -7.66 -3.00
CA THR A 419 20.58 -7.35 -1.58
C THR A 419 21.48 -8.24 -0.71
N PHE A 420 21.49 -9.55 -0.97
CA PHE A 420 22.25 -10.55 -0.23
C PHE A 420 23.75 -10.58 -0.56
N ASP A 421 24.15 -10.23 -1.78
CA ASP A 421 25.57 -10.20 -2.19
C ASP A 421 26.37 -9.12 -1.46
N SER A 422 25.69 -8.08 -0.95
CA SER A 422 26.30 -7.07 -0.07
C SER A 422 26.76 -7.62 1.30
N LEU A 423 26.42 -8.87 1.62
CA LEU A 423 26.81 -9.61 2.83
C LEU A 423 28.18 -10.33 2.70
N GLY A 424 28.83 -10.24 1.53
CA GLY A 424 30.07 -10.96 1.22
C GLY A 424 31.36 -10.27 1.66
N GLY A 425 31.66 -10.28 2.96
CA GLY A 425 33.04 -10.24 3.46
C GLY A 425 33.59 -11.67 3.55
N SER A 426 34.63 -11.96 2.75
CA SER A 426 35.52 -13.14 2.73
C SER A 426 35.13 -14.37 3.57
N SER A 427 34.85 -15.47 2.86
CA SER A 427 34.88 -16.87 3.36
C SER A 427 34.09 -17.12 4.65
N CYS A 428 32.78 -17.23 4.54
CA CYS A 428 32.03 -18.13 5.42
C CYS A 428 30.92 -18.76 4.59
N SER A 429 31.01 -20.07 4.39
CA SER A 429 29.94 -20.89 3.87
C SER A 429 28.78 -20.84 4.86
N ILE A 430 27.83 -19.92 4.65
CA ILE A 430 26.57 -19.91 5.39
C ILE A 430 25.67 -20.98 4.73
N PRO A 431 25.30 -22.05 5.43
CA PRO A 431 24.33 -23.00 4.90
C PRO A 431 23.00 -22.26 4.69
N LEU A 432 22.39 -22.44 3.51
CA LEU A 432 21.00 -22.09 3.23
C LEU A 432 20.08 -22.80 4.24
N HIS A 433 19.89 -22.19 5.42
CA HIS A 433 18.97 -22.66 6.45
C HIS A 433 17.99 -21.57 6.93
N ALA A 434 18.06 -20.35 6.38
CA ALA A 434 17.16 -19.26 6.76
C ALA A 434 15.81 -19.23 6.00
N THR A 435 15.53 -20.18 5.10
CA THR A 435 14.27 -20.26 4.35
C THR A 435 13.30 -21.34 4.84
N ARG A 436 13.46 -21.84 6.07
CA ARG A 436 12.44 -22.69 6.72
C ARG A 436 11.55 -21.86 7.63
N PHE A 437 10.50 -21.30 7.06
CA PHE A 437 9.31 -20.86 7.82
C PHE A 437 8.04 -21.36 7.15
N VAL A 438 7.84 -22.68 7.20
CA VAL A 438 6.54 -23.34 7.51
C VAL A 438 6.88 -24.66 8.21
N GLN A 439 6.80 -24.67 9.53
CA GLN A 439 6.38 -25.81 10.34
C GLN A 439 5.54 -25.29 11.49
#